data_AF-A0A950LSR2-F1
#
_entry.id   AF-A0A950LSR2-F1
#
_cell.length_a   1.000
_cell.length_b   1.000
_cell.length_c   1.000
_cell.angle_alpha   90.00
_cell.angle_beta   90.00
_cell.angle_gamma   90.00
#
_symmetry.space_group_name_H-M   'P 1'
#
loop_
_entity.id
_entity.type
_entity.pdbx_description
1 polymer ?
#
loop_
_entity_poly.entity_id
_entity_poly.type
_entity_poly.pdbx_seq_one_letter_code
_entity_poly.pdbx_strand_id
1 'polypeptide(L)'
;MTTMSVLVPALAWFIPGAGHLIQKRWIRGVLLMVSVLAMFLLGLAMQGHVYKPNGGDILDILGFVGDVGAGGLYILARGSDWGQAAIAHATADYGTKYLIVAGLLNFIAVADAYHIAIGKKS
;
A
#
# COMPACT_ATOMS: atom_id res chain seq x y z
N MET A 1 10.03 0.93 25.68
CA MET A 1 9.28 1.09 24.42
C MET A 1 8.31 -0.07 24.34
N THR A 2 7.00 0.21 24.45
CA THR A 2 5.99 -0.86 24.55
C THR A 2 5.91 -1.60 23.21
N THR A 3 5.88 -2.93 23.24
CA THR A 3 5.81 -3.81 22.05
C THR A 3 4.70 -3.42 21.06
N MET A 4 3.64 -2.76 21.54
CA MET A 4 2.54 -2.23 20.73
C MET A 4 2.93 -1.09 19.77
N SER A 5 3.96 -0.29 20.08
CA SER A 5 4.40 0.81 19.22
C SER A 5 5.02 0.34 17.90
N VAL A 6 5.57 -0.88 17.88
CA VAL A 6 6.24 -1.48 16.71
C VAL A 6 5.33 -2.47 16.00
N LEU A 7 4.53 -3.24 16.76
CA LEU A 7 3.59 -4.21 16.19
C LEU A 7 2.46 -3.55 15.39
N VAL A 8 1.91 -2.42 15.86
CA VAL A 8 0.79 -1.77 15.19
C VAL A 8 1.15 -1.23 13.80
N PRO A 9 2.28 -0.50 13.62
CA PRO A 9 2.71 -0.07 12.29
C PRO A 9 3.07 -1.22 11.36
N ALA A 10 3.73 -2.26 11.87
CA ALA A 10 4.10 -3.43 11.08
C ALA A 10 2.87 -4.18 10.56
N LEU A 11 1.86 -4.37 11.40
CA LEU A 11 0.59 -5.00 11.02
C LEU A 11 -0.25 -4.09 10.10
N ALA A 12 -0.26 -2.78 10.36
CA ALA A 12 -0.92 -1.80 9.49
C ALA A 12 -0.28 -1.73 8.10
N TRP A 13 1.04 -1.92 8.02
CA TRP A 13 1.75 -2.01 6.75
C TRP A 13 1.37 -3.28 6.02
N PHE A 14 1.37 -4.42 6.73
CA PHE A 14 1.13 -5.72 6.12
C PHE A 14 -0.32 -5.87 5.63
N ILE A 15 -1.30 -5.40 6.39
CA ILE A 15 -2.72 -5.43 6.01
C ILE A 15 -3.26 -3.99 6.02
N PRO A 16 -3.64 -3.44 4.85
CA PRO A 16 -4.21 -2.12 4.78
C PRO A 16 -5.42 -1.98 5.71
N GLY A 17 -5.40 -0.99 6.60
CA GLY A 17 -6.49 -0.72 7.56
C GLY A 17 -6.48 -1.57 8.84
N ALA A 18 -5.60 -2.57 8.99
CA ALA A 18 -5.53 -3.39 10.21
C ALA A 18 -5.10 -2.59 11.45
N GLY A 19 -4.25 -1.58 11.30
CA GLY A 19 -3.83 -0.70 12.40
C GLY A 19 -5.01 0.00 13.09
N HIS A 20 -6.01 0.41 12.32
CA HIS A 20 -7.20 1.09 12.85
C HIS A 20 -8.26 0.12 13.36
N LEU A 21 -8.33 -1.11 12.83
CA LEU A 21 -9.16 -2.18 13.40
C LEU A 21 -8.67 -2.54 14.82
N ILE A 22 -7.35 -2.68 15.00
CA ILE A 22 -6.74 -2.99 16.31
C ILE A 22 -7.03 -1.85 17.32
N GLN A 23 -7.09 -0.61 16.85
CA GLN A 23 -7.41 0.57 17.67
C GLN A 23 -8.93 0.81 17.88
N LYS A 24 -9.79 -0.18 17.54
CA LYS A 24 -11.27 -0.10 17.63
C LYS A 24 -11.91 1.04 16.81
N ARG A 25 -11.19 1.63 15.85
CA ARG A 25 -11.69 2.69 14.96
C ARG A 25 -12.13 2.09 13.63
N TRP A 26 -13.18 1.27 13.70
CA TRP A 26 -13.73 0.47 12.60
C TRP A 26 -14.00 1.27 11.34
N ILE A 27 -14.63 2.44 11.45
CA ILE A 27 -14.99 3.26 10.28
C ILE A 27 -13.74 3.71 9.51
N ARG A 28 -12.72 4.23 10.20
CA ARG A 28 -11.48 4.70 9.56
C ARG A 28 -10.70 3.53 8.96
N GLY A 29 -10.61 2.41 9.68
CA GLY A 29 -9.91 1.22 9.20
C GLY A 29 -10.57 0.61 7.97
N VAL A 30 -11.90 0.48 7.97
CA VAL A 30 -12.65 -0.05 6.82
C VAL A 30 -12.58 0.89 5.63
N LEU A 31 -12.74 2.21 5.82
CA LEU A 31 -12.62 3.17 4.72
C LEU A 31 -11.24 3.11 4.06
N LEU A 32 -10.16 3.07 4.86
CA LEU A 32 -8.79 2.97 4.34
C LEU A 32 -8.54 1.63 3.67
N MET A 33 -8.97 0.53 4.28
CA MET A 33 -8.86 -0.81 3.71
C MET A 33 -9.56 -0.88 2.35
N VAL A 34 -10.83 -0.45 2.27
CA VAL A 34 -11.60 -0.46 1.02
C VAL A 34 -10.98 0.47 -0.02
N SER A 35 -10.50 1.66 0.37
CA SER A 35 -9.90 2.62 -0.57
C SER A 35 -8.59 2.10 -1.15
N VAL A 36 -7.66 1.62 -0.31
CA VAL A 36 -6.39 1.04 -0.76
C VAL A 36 -6.64 -0.18 -1.64
N LEU A 37 -7.53 -1.07 -1.20
CA LEU A 37 -7.81 -2.31 -1.90
C LEU A 37 -8.51 -2.05 -3.24
N ALA A 38 -9.46 -1.11 -3.30
CA ALA A 38 -10.10 -0.70 -4.54
C ALA A 38 -9.09 -0.08 -5.52
N MET A 39 -8.26 0.87 -5.08
CA MET A 39 -7.24 1.47 -5.95
C MET A 39 -6.23 0.43 -6.44
N PHE A 40 -5.81 -0.50 -5.58
CA PHE A 40 -4.86 -1.54 -5.93
C PHE A 40 -5.45 -2.55 -6.93
N LEU A 41 -6.69 -3.00 -6.70
CA LEU A 41 -7.38 -3.91 -7.62
C LEU A 41 -7.69 -3.25 -8.96
N LEU A 42 -8.10 -1.97 -8.95
CA LEU A 42 -8.30 -1.21 -10.19
C LEU A 42 -6.98 -1.02 -10.93
N GLY A 43 -5.89 -0.71 -10.23
CA GLY A 43 -4.56 -0.61 -10.80
C GLY A 43 -4.11 -1.91 -11.48
N LEU A 44 -4.34 -3.06 -10.83
CA LEU A 44 -4.09 -4.38 -11.39
C LEU A 44 -5.01 -4.70 -12.58
N ALA A 45 -6.31 -4.41 -12.48
CA ALA A 45 -7.27 -4.63 -13.56
C ALA A 45 -6.95 -3.80 -14.81
N MET A 46 -6.36 -2.63 -14.62
CA MET A 46 -5.85 -1.75 -15.68
C MET A 46 -4.49 -2.18 -16.22
N GLN A 47 -3.97 -3.34 -15.81
CA GLN A 47 -2.65 -3.86 -16.19
C GLN A 47 -1.51 -2.89 -15.82
N GLY A 48 -1.66 -2.22 -14.68
CA GLY A 48 -0.62 -1.37 -14.11
C GLY A 48 0.66 -2.15 -13.87
N HIS A 49 1.79 -1.48 -14.08
CA HIS A 49 3.10 -2.07 -13.86
C HIS A 49 3.41 -2.11 -12.37
N VAL A 50 3.69 -3.30 -11.85
CA VAL A 50 4.20 -3.47 -10.49
C VAL A 50 5.72 -3.48 -10.57
N TYR A 51 6.36 -2.45 -10.02
CA TYR A 51 7.79 -2.25 -10.14
C TYR A 51 8.57 -3.33 -9.37
N LYS A 52 9.60 -3.84 -10.04
CA LYS A 52 10.59 -4.73 -9.42
C LYS A 52 11.68 -3.90 -8.75
N PRO A 53 12.37 -4.45 -7.74
CA PRO A 53 13.58 -3.82 -7.21
C PRO A 53 14.64 -3.78 -8.32
N ASN A 54 14.70 -2.64 -9.03
CA ASN A 54 15.66 -2.37 -10.10
C ASN A 54 16.49 -1.14 -9.70
N GLY A 55 17.80 -1.19 -9.94
CA GLY A 55 18.76 -0.15 -9.55
C GLY A 55 19.17 0.79 -10.69
N GLY A 56 18.61 0.61 -11.90
CA GLY A 56 19.02 1.32 -13.10
C GLY A 56 18.40 2.71 -13.25
N ASP A 57 17.08 2.81 -13.11
CA ASP A 57 16.31 4.05 -13.38
C ASP A 57 15.66 4.63 -12.12
N ILE A 58 15.78 5.94 -11.94
CA ILE A 58 15.31 6.61 -10.73
C ILE A 58 13.77 6.59 -10.61
N LEU A 59 13.07 6.63 -11.74
CA LEU A 59 11.61 6.53 -11.79
C LEU A 59 11.12 5.14 -11.37
N ASP A 60 11.85 4.08 -11.75
CA ASP A 60 11.54 2.71 -11.35
C ASP A 60 11.74 2.51 -9.85
N ILE A 61 12.79 3.12 -9.29
CA ILE A 61 13.03 3.10 -7.84
C ILE A 61 11.89 3.81 -7.10
N LEU A 62 11.43 4.97 -7.59
CA LEU A 62 10.31 5.69 -6.99
C LEU A 62 9.00 4.89 -7.08
N GLY A 63 8.72 4.27 -8.23
CA GLY A 63 7.58 3.39 -8.43
C GLY A 63 7.62 2.18 -7.49
N PHE A 64 8.79 1.55 -7.37
CA PHE A 64 9.03 0.44 -6.44
C PHE A 64 8.78 0.84 -4.98
N VAL A 65 9.25 2.01 -4.55
CA VAL A 65 8.99 2.52 -3.18
C VAL A 65 7.49 2.75 -2.96
N GLY A 66 6.78 3.27 -3.97
CA GLY A 66 5.33 3.41 -3.95
C GLY A 66 4.62 2.07 -3.77
N ASP A 67 4.97 1.08 -4.59
CA ASP A 67 4.38 -0.25 -4.55
C ASP A 67 4.67 -0.99 -3.24
N VAL A 68 5.90 -0.89 -2.72
CA VAL A 68 6.29 -1.42 -1.41
C VAL A 68 5.43 -0.85 -0.28
N GLY A 69 4.96 0.40 -0.43
CA GLY A 69 4.00 1.02 0.49
C GLY A 69 2.67 0.28 0.60
N ALA A 70 2.24 -0.45 -0.44
CA ALA A 70 1.02 -1.28 -0.40
C ALA A 70 1.18 -2.55 0.46
N GLY A 71 2.42 -2.85 0.90
CA GLY A 71 2.72 -3.84 1.90
C GLY A 71 2.37 -5.26 1.48
N GLY A 72 1.43 -5.90 2.19
CA GLY A 72 1.03 -7.28 1.88
C GLY A 72 0.46 -7.43 0.47
N LEU A 73 -0.21 -6.39 -0.06
CA LEU A 73 -0.76 -6.39 -1.40
C LEU A 73 0.34 -6.49 -2.47
N TYR A 74 1.48 -5.81 -2.26
CA TYR A 74 2.64 -5.92 -3.14
C TYR A 74 3.24 -7.32 -3.13
N ILE A 75 3.39 -7.92 -1.93
CA ILE A 75 3.93 -9.27 -1.78
C ILE A 75 3.03 -10.29 -2.50
N LEU A 76 1.70 -10.16 -2.38
CA LEU A 76 0.72 -11.02 -3.05
C LEU A 76 0.74 -10.84 -4.57
N ALA A 77 0.76 -9.60 -5.05
CA ALA A 77 0.84 -9.31 -6.49
C ALA A 77 2.14 -9.85 -7.09
N ARG A 78 3.27 -9.67 -6.41
CA ARG A 78 4.57 -10.16 -6.86
C ARG A 78 4.70 -11.68 -6.77
N GLY A 79 4.08 -12.31 -5.79
CA GLY A 79 4.02 -13.78 -5.67
C GLY A 79 3.13 -14.44 -6.71
N SER A 80 2.16 -13.70 -7.27
CA SER A 80 1.24 -14.17 -8.31
C SER A 80 1.67 -13.75 -9.73
N ASP A 81 2.84 -13.12 -9.88
CA ASP A 81 3.34 -12.54 -11.14
C ASP A 81 2.34 -11.56 -11.80
N TRP A 82 1.52 -10.87 -10.99
CA TRP A 82 0.58 -9.87 -11.47
C TRP A 82 1.29 -8.53 -11.73
N GLY A 83 0.92 -7.85 -12.84
CA GLY A 83 1.53 -6.57 -13.23
C GLY A 83 2.89 -6.68 -13.95
N GLN A 84 3.28 -7.88 -14.39
CA GLN A 84 4.54 -8.15 -15.10
C GLN A 84 4.56 -7.62 -16.55
N ALA A 85 3.40 -7.48 -17.18
CA ALA A 85 3.28 -7.03 -18.56
C ALA A 85 2.54 -5.70 -18.60
N ALA A 86 3.29 -4.59 -18.61
CA ALA A 86 2.76 -3.32 -19.07
C ALA A 86 2.53 -3.46 -20.58
N ILE A 87 1.34 -3.93 -20.98
CA ILE A 87 0.93 -3.81 -22.38
C ILE A 87 0.81 -2.31 -22.65
N ALA A 88 1.50 -1.81 -23.68
CA ALA A 88 1.59 -0.39 -24.02
C ALA A 88 0.22 0.17 -24.46
N HIS A 89 -0.64 0.38 -23.48
CA HIS A 89 -1.93 1.02 -23.60
C HIS A 89 -1.98 2.16 -22.58
N ALA A 90 -2.56 3.29 -22.96
CA ALA A 90 -2.71 4.44 -22.06
C ALA A 90 -3.34 4.05 -20.71
N THR A 91 -4.19 3.02 -20.69
CA THR A 91 -4.80 2.42 -19.50
C THR A 91 -3.77 1.90 -18.49
N ALA A 92 -2.66 1.31 -18.95
CA ALA A 92 -1.62 0.76 -18.07
C ALA A 92 -0.87 1.86 -17.31
N ASP A 93 -0.61 3.01 -17.94
CA ASP A 93 0.04 4.15 -17.27
C ASP A 93 -0.84 4.74 -16.15
N TYR A 94 -2.16 4.71 -16.31
CA TYR A 94 -3.08 5.08 -15.24
C TYR A 94 -3.13 3.99 -14.16
N GLY A 95 -3.11 2.72 -14.53
CA GLY A 95 -3.07 1.59 -13.61
C GLY A 95 -1.86 1.65 -12.67
N THR A 96 -0.67 1.92 -13.20
CA THR A 96 0.56 2.10 -12.41
C THR A 96 0.43 3.22 -11.38
N LYS A 97 -0.20 4.34 -11.76
CA LYS A 97 -0.43 5.46 -10.83
C LYS A 97 -1.38 5.07 -9.71
N TYR A 98 -2.43 4.30 -10.00
CA TYR A 98 -3.33 3.79 -8.97
C TYR A 98 -2.62 2.87 -7.97
N LEU A 99 -1.70 2.01 -8.44
CA LEU A 99 -0.89 1.16 -7.57
C LEU A 99 0.01 1.97 -6.64
N ILE A 100 0.72 2.96 -7.18
CA ILE A 100 1.58 3.86 -6.40
C ILE A 100 0.76 4.64 -5.36
N VAL A 101 -0.38 5.22 -5.76
CA VAL A 101 -1.24 6.00 -4.86
C VAL A 101 -1.82 5.11 -3.75
N ALA A 102 -2.22 3.88 -4.07
CA ALA A 102 -2.68 2.91 -3.07
C ALA A 102 -1.60 2.64 -2.02
N GLY A 103 -0.35 2.47 -2.45
CA GLY A 103 0.77 2.22 -1.55
C GLY A 103 1.14 3.44 -0.70
N LEU A 104 1.14 4.64 -1.27
CA LEU A 104 1.35 5.89 -0.52
C LEU A 104 0.25 6.10 0.53
N LEU A 105 -1.00 5.82 0.18
CA LEU A 105 -2.14 5.97 1.10
C LEU A 105 -2.05 4.96 2.27
N ASN A 106 -1.59 3.74 2.01
CA ASN A 106 -1.29 2.76 3.05
C ASN A 106 -0.16 3.24 3.97
N PHE A 107 0.90 3.85 3.42
CA PHE A 107 1.99 4.40 4.22
C PHE A 107 1.54 5.55 5.15
N ILE A 108 0.68 6.45 4.64
CA ILE A 108 0.08 7.51 5.45
C ILE A 108 -0.80 6.90 6.56
N ALA A 109 -1.57 5.85 6.25
CA ALA A 109 -2.39 5.15 7.25
C ALA A 109 -1.52 4.49 8.35
N VAL A 110 -0.39 3.90 7.97
CA VAL A 110 0.59 3.35 8.93
C VAL A 110 1.13 4.45 9.84
N ALA A 111 1.48 5.60 9.28
CA ALA A 111 1.96 6.74 10.05
C ALA A 111 0.88 7.31 10.99
N ASP A 112 -0.38 7.39 10.56
CA ASP A 112 -1.49 7.81 11.43
C ASP A 112 -1.75 6.80 12.56
N ALA A 113 -1.77 5.50 12.24
CA ALA A 113 -1.90 4.43 13.23
C ALA A 113 -0.74 4.46 14.24
N TYR A 114 0.49 4.76 13.83
CA TYR A 114 1.61 4.97 14.74
C TYR A 114 1.39 6.15 15.68
N HIS A 115 0.94 7.31 15.16
CA HIS A 115 0.65 8.49 15.97
C HIS A 115 -0.45 8.25 17.02
N ILE A 116 -1.45 7.44 16.69
CA ILE A 116 -2.49 7.02 17.63
C ILE A 116 -1.90 6.06 18.67
N ALA A 117 -1.07 5.10 18.25
CA ALA A 117 -0.46 4.11 19.13
C ALA A 117 0.49 4.72 20.19
N ILE A 118 1.15 5.84 19.86
CA ILE A 118 2.00 6.59 20.80
C ILE A 118 1.23 7.61 21.65
N GLY A 119 -0.12 7.63 21.57
CA GLY A 119 -0.97 8.50 22.37
C GLY A 119 -0.93 9.99 21.99
N LYS A 120 -0.36 10.34 20.82
CA LYS A 120 -0.29 11.73 20.34
C LYS A 120 -1.59 12.22 19.68
N LYS A 121 -2.49 11.31 19.29
CA LYS A 121 -3.84 11.64 18.80
C LYS A 121 -4.84 10.61 19.31
N SER A 122 -6.00 11.11 19.75
CA SER A 122 -7.16 10.29 20.13
C SER A 122 -7.80 9.70 18.89
#